data_AF-A0A142XB16-F1
#
_entry.id   AF-A0A142XB16-F1
#
_cell.length_a   1.000
_cell.length_b   1.000
_cell.length_c   1.000
_cell.angle_alpha   90.00
_cell.angle_beta   90.00
_cell.angle_gamma   90.00
#
_symmetry.space_group_name_H-M   'P 1'
#
loop_
_entity.id
_entity.type
_entity.pdbx_description
1 polymer ?
#
loop_
_entity_poly.entity_id
_entity_poly.type
_entity_poly.pdbx_seq_one_letter_code
_entity_poly.pdbx_strand_id
1 'polypeptide(L)' 'MSDRGDAPCGGMTPAELRACGEHLYGTEWQTPLARALPVSTRTIRYWLSGERTIREVIARRIRSLGVEPHGD' A
#
# COMPACT_ATOMS: atom_id res chain seq x y z
N MET A 1 5.01 27.36 1.25
CA MET A 1 4.92 26.26 0.28
C MET A 1 5.86 25.17 0.79
N SER A 2 5.44 24.20 1.60
CA SER A 2 4.42 23.20 1.31
C SER A 2 3.61 22.86 2.57
N ASP A 3 2.45 23.47 2.70
CA ASP A 3 1.39 22.99 3.58
C ASP A 3 0.19 22.73 2.67
N ARG A 4 0.06 21.48 2.19
CA ARG A 4 -1.22 20.94 1.73
C ARG A 4 -1.10 19.42 1.54
N GLY A 5 -1.82 18.70 2.39
CA GLY A 5 -2.04 17.27 2.25
C GLY A 5 -2.51 16.69 3.56
N ASP A 6 -3.70 17.11 3.99
CA ASP A 6 -4.62 16.39 4.89
C ASP A 6 -4.05 15.07 5.41
N ALA A 7 -3.63 15.03 6.67
CA ALA A 7 -3.38 13.77 7.34
C ALA A 7 -4.75 13.14 7.64
N PRO A 8 -5.17 12.05 6.98
CA PRO A 8 -6.40 11.38 7.38
C PRO A 8 -6.02 10.28 8.37
N CYS A 9 -6.72 10.25 9.50
CA CYS A 9 -6.66 9.20 10.50
C CYS A 9 -6.43 7.80 9.86
N GLY A 10 -5.22 7.25 10.00
CA GLY A 10 -4.91 5.83 9.82
C GLY A 10 -4.66 5.29 8.40
N GLY A 11 -4.59 6.09 7.34
CA GLY A 11 -4.40 5.61 5.96
C GLY A 11 -2.94 5.45 5.51
N MET A 12 -2.66 4.50 4.59
CA MET A 12 -1.35 4.39 3.91
C MET A 12 -1.31 5.29 2.67
N THR A 13 -0.16 5.91 2.40
CA THR A 13 0.00 6.78 1.22
C THR A 13 0.27 5.97 -0.05
N PRO A 14 0.00 6.53 -1.25
CA PRO A 14 0.35 5.90 -2.53
C PRO A 14 1.83 5.55 -2.66
N ALA A 15 2.70 6.45 -2.16
CA ALA A 15 4.15 6.27 -2.19
C ALA A 15 4.59 5.11 -1.29
N GLU A 16 4.02 5.01 -0.09
CA GLU A 16 4.29 3.88 0.80
C GLU A 16 3.76 2.57 0.22
N LEU A 17 2.55 2.56 -0.33
CA LEU A 17 1.97 1.38 -0.98
C LEU A 17 2.93 0.84 -2.05
N ARG A 18 3.45 1.74 -2.89
CA ARG A 18 4.41 1.40 -3.93
C ARG A 18 5.70 0.83 -3.33
N ALA A 19 6.30 1.51 -2.36
CA ALA A 19 7.54 1.06 -1.73
C ALA A 19 7.40 -0.33 -1.09
N CYS A 20 6.32 -0.56 -0.34
CA CYS A 20 6.04 -1.88 0.25
C CYS A 20 5.80 -2.94 -0.83
N GLY A 21 5.04 -2.61 -1.88
CA GLY A 21 4.80 -3.53 -2.99
C GLY A 21 6.11 -3.92 -3.68
N GLU A 22 6.91 -2.93 -4.10
CA GLU A 22 8.20 -3.14 -4.78
C GLU A 22 9.16 -3.94 -3.90
N HIS A 23 9.18 -3.69 -2.59
CA HIS A 23 10.03 -4.44 -1.65
C HIS A 23 9.60 -5.91 -1.52
N LEU A 24 8.30 -6.19 -1.48
CA LEU A 24 7.75 -7.53 -1.29
C LEU A 24 7.82 -8.42 -2.53
N TYR A 25 7.54 -7.84 -3.69
CA TYR A 25 7.25 -8.59 -4.91
C TYR A 25 8.09 -8.13 -6.12
N GLY A 26 8.94 -7.12 -5.95
CA GLY A 26 9.78 -6.58 -7.01
C GLY A 26 9.00 -5.71 -8.00
N THR A 27 9.49 -5.64 -9.23
CA THR A 27 9.02 -4.70 -10.27
C THR A 27 7.53 -4.86 -10.63
N GLU A 28 6.99 -6.08 -10.58
CA GLU A 28 5.59 -6.37 -10.96
C GLU A 28 4.66 -6.54 -9.76
N TRP A 29 4.90 -5.79 -8.67
CA TRP A 29 4.23 -5.96 -7.38
C TRP A 29 2.71 -5.79 -7.37
N GLN A 30 2.12 -5.07 -8.32
CA GLN A 30 0.67 -4.79 -8.30
C GLN A 30 -0.18 -6.06 -8.41
N THR A 31 0.21 -7.01 -9.25
CA THR A 31 -0.51 -8.28 -9.45
C THR A 31 -0.47 -9.21 -8.23
N PRO A 32 0.70 -9.54 -7.66
CA PRO A 32 0.79 -10.36 -6.45
C PRO A 32 0.21 -9.66 -5.22
N LEU A 33 0.38 -8.34 -5.06
CA LEU A 33 -0.22 -7.60 -3.96
C LEU A 33 -1.76 -7.60 -4.04
N ALA A 34 -2.33 -7.47 -5.24
CA ALA A 34 -3.76 -7.57 -5.47
C ALA A 34 -4.31 -8.95 -5.05
N ARG A 35 -3.59 -10.02 -5.38
CA ARG A 35 -3.91 -11.39 -4.97
C ARG A 35 -3.83 -11.59 -3.45
N ALA A 36 -2.88 -10.94 -2.78
CA ALA A 36 -2.69 -11.03 -1.33
C ALA A 36 -3.74 -10.26 -0.51
N LEU A 37 -4.33 -9.20 -1.07
CA LEU A 37 -5.30 -8.31 -0.40
C LEU A 37 -6.77 -8.53 -0.83
N PRO A 38 -7.10 -9.70 -1.39
CA PRO A 38 -8.29 -9.96 -2.21
C PRO A 38 -8.89 -8.76 -2.98
N VAL A 39 -8.06 -7.90 -3.57
CA VAL A 39 -8.53 -6.76 -4.37
C VAL A 39 -8.15 -6.92 -5.84
N SER A 40 -8.84 -6.22 -6.73
CA SER A 40 -8.43 -6.15 -8.13
C SER A 40 -7.22 -5.23 -8.32
N THR A 41 -6.38 -5.51 -9.30
CA THR A 41 -5.28 -4.61 -9.72
C THR A 41 -5.76 -3.20 -10.07
N ARG A 42 -6.98 -3.06 -10.58
CA ARG A 42 -7.64 -1.77 -10.81
C ARG A 42 -7.79 -0.97 -9.51
N THR A 43 -8.12 -1.61 -8.39
CA THR A 43 -8.22 -0.97 -7.08
C THR A 43 -6.86 -0.42 -6.64
N ILE A 44 -5.78 -1.16 -6.87
CA ILE A 44 -4.42 -0.71 -6.59
C ILE A 44 -4.06 0.53 -7.40
N ARG A 45 -4.45 0.59 -8.69
CA ARG A 45 -4.25 1.81 -9.50
C ARG A 45 -5.04 3.01 -8.96
N TYR A 46 -6.26 2.82 -8.49
CA TYR A 46 -7.04 3.90 -7.85
C TYR A 46 -6.38 4.42 -6.58
N TRP A 47 -5.79 3.53 -5.77
CA TRP A 47 -5.01 3.93 -4.60
C TRP A 47 -3.74 4.68 -4.99
N LEU A 48 -3.03 4.23 -6.02
CA LEU A 48 -1.85 4.91 -6.54
C LEU A 48 -2.16 6.31 -7.08
N SER A 49 -3.32 6.48 -7.72
CA SER A 49 -3.78 7.77 -8.23
C SER A 49 -4.28 8.73 -7.14
N GLY A 50 -4.43 8.27 -5.89
CA GLY A 50 -5.03 9.04 -4.80
C GLY A 50 -6.56 9.22 -4.91
N GLU A 51 -7.19 8.64 -5.94
CA GLU A 51 -8.66 8.67 -6.16
C GLU A 51 -9.41 7.96 -5.02
N ARG A 52 -8.76 6.97 -4.39
CA ARG A 52 -9.30 6.26 -3.22
C ARG A 52 -8.30 6.21 -2.09
N THR A 53 -8.76 6.53 -0.89
CA THR A 53 -8.00 6.34 0.34
C THR A 53 -7.85 4.86 0.66
N ILE A 54 -6.65 4.46 1.07
CA ILE A 54 -6.37 3.12 1.58
C ILE A 54 -6.86 3.08 3.03
N ARG A 55 -7.82 2.20 3.32
CA ARG A 55 -8.33 2.02 4.69
C ARG A 55 -7.24 1.47 5.61
N GLU A 56 -7.25 1.86 6.87
CA GLU A 56 -6.26 1.43 7.87
C GLU A 56 -6.11 -0.10 7.96
N VAL A 57 -7.21 -0.84 7.89
CA VAL A 57 -7.18 -2.31 7.90
C VAL A 57 -6.35 -2.90 6.75
N ILE A 58 -6.46 -2.31 5.56
CA ILE A 58 -5.69 -2.72 4.38
C ILE A 58 -4.24 -2.27 4.52
N ALA A 59 -4.01 -1.03 4.96
CA ALA A 59 -2.69 -0.49 5.24
C ALA A 59 -1.93 -1.35 6.24
N ARG A 60 -2.58 -1.77 7.33
CA ARG A 60 -2.02 -2.67 8.34
C ARG A 60 -1.70 -4.04 7.73
N ARG A 61 -2.59 -4.58 6.90
CA ARG A 61 -2.35 -5.86 6.22
C ARG A 61 -1.13 -5.80 5.30
N ILE A 62 -0.99 -4.74 4.50
CA ILE A 62 0.18 -4.52 3.62
C ILE A 62 1.47 -4.45 4.47
N ARG A 63 1.45 -3.66 5.54
CA ARG A 63 2.58 -3.55 6.47
C ARG A 63 2.95 -4.88 7.10
N SER A 64 1.96 -5.71 7.49
CA SER A 64 2.20 -7.05 8.02
C SER A 64 2.77 -8.04 7.01
N LEU A 65 2.60 -7.82 5.70
CA LEU A 65 3.25 -8.65 4.68
C LEU A 65 4.75 -8.33 4.61
N GLY A 66 5.12 -7.04 4.74
CA GLY A 66 6.50 -6.54 4.67
C GLY A 66 7.33 -6.71 5.94
N VAL A 67 6.70 -7.05 7.06
CA VAL A 67 7.41 -7.54 8.25
C VAL A 67 7.70 -9.01 8.02
N GLU A 68 8.76 -9.30 7.28
CA GLU A 68 9.54 -10.50 7.57
C GLU A 68 10.02 -10.31 9.01
N PRO A 69 9.63 -11.15 10.00
CA PRO A 69 10.31 -11.15 11.27
C PRO A 69 11.71 -11.73 11.02
N HIS A 70 12.65 -10.90 10.56
CA HIS A 70 14.06 -11.20 10.74
C HIS A 70 14.36 -11.00 12.23
N GLY A 71 13.92 -11.98 13.01
CA GLY A 71 14.39 -12.23 14.35
C GLY A 71 15.65 -13.08 14.28
N ASP A 72 16.63 -12.63 15.05
CA ASP A 72 17.99 -13.16 15.32
C ASP A 72 19.10 -12.75 14.34
#